data_AF-A0A7Y5VNQ8-F1
#
_entry.id   AF-A0A7Y5VNQ8-F1
#
_cell.length_a   1.000
_cell.length_b   1.000
_cell.length_c   1.000
_cell.angle_alpha   90.00
_cell.angle_beta   90.00
_cell.angle_gamma   90.00
#
_symmetry.space_group_name_H-M   'P 1'
#
loop_
_entity.id
_entity.type
_entity.pdbx_description
1 polymer ?
#
loop_
_entity_poly.entity_id
_entity_poly.type
_entity_poly.pdbx_seq_one_letter_code
_entity_poly.pdbx_strand_id
1 'polypeptide(L)'
;MATKTKPTSKASTRTAKASKSTNTNGTALSIASLEVTSEDNYFGIPKKIASFKNARYVIVQAGYEHTVSYGGGTAGGPRAIRTASQQVELYDDQLDAEIVPKAGVCTLDELNCDCDGEEINKRIYAVSKQVVAANKIPVLIGGEHTVSYGNVKACWEKHKDLWILHFD
;
A
#
# COMPACT_ATOMS: atom_id res chain seq x y z
N MET A 1 1.98 -58.07 -16.75
CA MET A 1 1.73 -56.73 -17.34
C MET A 1 0.69 -56.02 -16.49
N ALA A 2 1.11 -55.08 -15.64
CA ALA A 2 0.27 -54.05 -15.01
C ALA A 2 1.21 -53.01 -14.39
N THR A 3 1.43 -51.93 -15.12
CA THR A 3 2.32 -50.82 -14.79
C THR A 3 1.70 -49.93 -13.72
N LYS A 4 2.37 -49.78 -12.57
CA LYS A 4 2.03 -48.75 -11.55
C LYS A 4 2.55 -47.40 -12.03
N THR A 5 1.67 -46.53 -12.51
CA THR A 5 1.97 -45.12 -12.80
C THR A 5 1.71 -44.28 -11.55
N LYS A 6 2.77 -43.67 -11.03
CA LYS A 6 2.78 -42.72 -9.91
C LYS A 6 2.36 -41.33 -10.44
N PRO A 7 1.47 -40.58 -9.78
CA PRO A 7 1.15 -39.21 -10.20
C PRO A 7 2.32 -38.27 -9.87
N THR A 8 2.76 -37.52 -10.87
CA THR A 8 3.81 -36.50 -10.78
C THR A 8 3.20 -35.18 -10.33
N SER A 9 3.48 -34.75 -9.09
CA SER A 9 3.18 -33.41 -8.61
C SER A 9 4.18 -32.42 -9.22
N LYS A 10 3.75 -31.60 -10.18
CA LYS A 10 4.51 -30.40 -10.58
C LYS A 10 4.19 -29.27 -9.59
N ALA A 11 5.00 -29.17 -8.53
CA ALA A 11 5.05 -27.97 -7.72
C ALA A 11 5.64 -26.84 -8.57
N SER A 12 4.81 -25.86 -8.94
CA SER A 12 5.27 -24.62 -9.57
C SER A 12 5.80 -23.71 -8.47
N THR A 13 7.09 -23.84 -8.18
CA THR A 13 7.83 -22.89 -7.35
C THR A 13 7.96 -21.57 -8.13
N ARG A 14 6.99 -20.66 -7.92
CA ARG A 14 7.14 -19.25 -8.29
C ARG A 14 8.11 -18.63 -7.31
N THR A 15 9.35 -18.49 -7.74
CA THR A 15 10.38 -17.69 -7.07
C THR A 15 9.85 -16.28 -6.84
N ALA A 16 9.65 -15.92 -5.58
CA ALA A 16 9.44 -14.54 -5.17
C ALA A 16 10.70 -13.75 -5.51
N LYS A 17 10.66 -13.00 -6.61
CA LYS A 17 11.70 -12.04 -6.95
C LYS A 17 11.52 -10.88 -5.98
N ALA A 18 12.31 -10.87 -4.91
CA ALA A 18 12.43 -9.74 -4.01
C ALA A 18 12.76 -8.50 -4.86
N SER A 19 11.79 -7.59 -4.99
CA SER A 19 12.04 -6.25 -5.51
C SER A 19 12.98 -5.59 -4.51
N LYS A 20 14.24 -5.39 -4.92
CA LYS A 20 15.21 -4.63 -4.13
C LYS A 20 14.69 -3.20 -4.05
N SER A 21 14.21 -2.82 -2.86
CA SER A 21 13.97 -1.43 -2.48
C SER A 21 15.32 -0.70 -2.49
N THR A 22 15.68 -0.14 -3.64
CA THR A 22 16.76 0.84 -3.76
C THR A 22 16.12 2.20 -3.97
N ASN A 23 15.81 2.89 -2.87
CA ASN A 23 15.76 4.34 -2.92
C ASN A 23 16.66 4.87 -1.80
N THR A 24 17.86 5.26 -2.23
CA THR A 24 18.92 5.87 -1.45
C THR A 24 18.52 7.28 -1.03
N ASN A 25 18.91 7.66 0.18
CA ASN A 25 18.78 8.99 0.76
C ASN A 25 19.26 10.09 -0.23
N GLY A 26 18.34 10.89 -0.77
CA GLY A 26 18.70 12.11 -1.51
C GLY A 26 17.75 12.54 -2.64
N THR A 27 16.98 11.63 -3.23
CA THR A 27 15.98 11.99 -4.25
C THR A 27 14.66 12.39 -3.61
N ALA A 28 14.12 13.56 -3.97
CA ALA A 28 12.79 13.98 -3.52
C ALA A 28 11.76 12.89 -3.89
N LEU A 29 11.07 12.34 -2.88
CA LEU A 29 10.02 11.34 -3.10
C LEU A 29 8.94 11.95 -4.00
N SER A 30 8.70 11.35 -5.15
CA SER A 30 7.66 11.78 -6.08
C SER A 30 6.65 10.66 -6.30
N ILE A 31 5.39 11.02 -6.49
CA ILE A 31 4.35 10.03 -6.82
C ILE A 31 4.71 9.25 -8.09
N ALA A 32 5.21 9.94 -9.12
CA ALA A 32 5.56 9.30 -10.39
C ALA A 32 6.66 8.23 -10.24
N SER A 33 7.61 8.42 -9.32
CA SER A 33 8.66 7.44 -9.04
C SER A 33 8.21 6.27 -8.18
N LEU A 34 7.08 6.40 -7.48
CA LEU A 34 6.56 5.38 -6.57
C LEU A 34 5.35 4.65 -7.16
N GLU A 35 4.76 5.11 -8.26
CA GLU A 35 3.53 4.51 -8.79
C GLU A 35 3.76 3.06 -9.28
N VAL A 36 3.05 2.10 -8.69
CA VAL A 36 3.06 0.72 -9.15
C VAL A 36 2.30 0.63 -10.47
N THR A 37 2.99 0.20 -11.52
CA THR A 37 2.42 0.14 -12.88
C THR A 37 1.98 -1.25 -13.32
N SER A 38 2.26 -2.28 -12.51
CA SER A 38 1.83 -3.67 -12.73
C SER A 38 0.45 -3.93 -12.11
N GLU A 39 -0.11 -5.11 -12.40
CA GLU A 39 -1.31 -5.62 -11.73
C GLU A 39 -1.01 -6.24 -10.35
N ASP A 40 0.26 -6.19 -9.89
CA ASP A 40 0.61 -6.49 -8.50
C ASP A 40 0.35 -5.25 -7.62
N ASN A 41 -0.89 -4.78 -7.63
CA ASN A 41 -1.38 -3.65 -6.85
C ASN A 41 -2.49 -4.11 -5.88
N TYR A 42 -2.97 -3.20 -5.02
CA TYR A 42 -4.13 -3.53 -4.19
C TYR A 42 -5.34 -3.75 -5.09
N PHE A 43 -6.11 -4.79 -4.79
CA PHE A 43 -7.26 -5.26 -5.58
C PHE A 43 -6.94 -5.88 -6.94
N GLY A 44 -5.67 -5.92 -7.38
CA GLY A 44 -5.28 -6.58 -8.62
C GLY A 44 -5.90 -5.95 -9.86
N ILE A 45 -6.11 -4.63 -9.83
CA ILE A 45 -6.88 -3.91 -10.83
C ILE A 45 -6.02 -3.45 -12.02
N PRO A 46 -6.60 -3.30 -13.23
CA PRO A 46 -5.86 -2.85 -14.40
C PRO A 46 -5.29 -1.44 -14.25
N LYS A 47 -4.11 -1.20 -14.85
CA LYS A 47 -3.41 0.11 -14.83
C LYS A 47 -4.29 1.30 -15.20
N LYS A 48 -5.27 1.10 -16.10
CA LYS A 48 -6.21 2.16 -16.52
C LYS A 48 -6.93 2.79 -15.33
N ILE A 49 -7.33 2.01 -14.33
CA ILE A 49 -8.01 2.50 -13.12
C ILE A 49 -7.08 2.58 -11.91
N ALA A 50 -5.91 1.93 -11.98
CA ALA A 50 -4.89 1.98 -10.93
C ALA A 50 -3.94 3.18 -11.01
N SER A 51 -3.92 3.93 -12.12
CA SER A 51 -2.99 5.04 -12.27
C SER A 51 -3.29 6.22 -11.34
N PHE A 52 -2.27 6.96 -10.91
CA PHE A 52 -2.45 8.13 -10.06
C PHE A 52 -3.39 9.16 -10.69
N LYS A 53 -3.32 9.32 -12.02
CA LYS A 53 -4.21 10.22 -12.77
C LYS A 53 -5.69 9.91 -12.53
N ASN A 54 -6.06 8.63 -12.60
CA ASN A 54 -7.45 8.19 -12.61
C ASN A 54 -7.98 7.76 -11.22
N ALA A 55 -7.09 7.56 -10.24
CA ALA A 55 -7.48 7.13 -8.91
C ALA A 55 -7.87 8.29 -7.98
N ARG A 56 -8.95 8.11 -7.22
CA ARG A 56 -9.33 9.00 -6.11
C ARG A 56 -8.57 8.67 -4.82
N TYR A 57 -8.30 7.39 -4.59
CA TYR A 57 -7.60 6.89 -3.41
C TYR A 57 -6.17 6.51 -3.76
N VAL A 58 -5.21 6.85 -2.90
CA VAL A 58 -3.79 6.54 -3.12
C VAL A 58 -3.25 5.85 -1.88
N ILE A 59 -2.83 4.61 -2.06
CA ILE A 59 -2.30 3.77 -0.99
C ILE A 59 -0.83 4.10 -0.79
N VAL A 60 -0.50 4.61 0.39
CA VAL A 60 0.85 4.86 0.87
C VAL A 60 1.23 3.69 1.78
N GLN A 61 2.29 2.97 1.44
CA GLN A 61 2.70 1.78 2.18
C GLN A 61 3.95 2.07 3.01
N ALA A 62 3.92 1.72 4.29
CA ALA A 62 5.06 1.84 5.19
C ALA A 62 5.05 0.70 6.21
N GLY A 63 5.67 -0.44 5.87
CA GLY A 63 5.89 -1.57 6.77
C GLY A 63 6.96 -1.26 7.82
N TYR A 64 6.84 -0.14 8.51
CA TYR A 64 7.71 0.27 9.59
C TYR A 64 7.42 -0.58 10.83
N GLU A 65 8.47 -1.15 11.40
CA GLU A 65 8.43 -1.96 12.62
C GLU A 65 9.72 -1.72 13.42
N HIS A 66 9.66 -0.81 14.38
CA HIS A 66 10.81 -0.48 15.24
C HIS A 66 10.42 -0.28 16.71
N THR A 67 9.16 0.09 16.98
CA THR A 67 8.67 0.39 18.32
C THR A 67 7.71 -0.68 18.86
N VAL A 68 7.56 -1.80 18.14
CA VAL A 68 6.76 -2.95 18.60
C VAL A 68 7.32 -3.51 19.91
N SER A 69 6.43 -3.74 20.88
CA SER A 69 6.80 -4.06 22.27
C SER A 69 6.55 -5.53 22.66
N TYR A 70 5.81 -6.30 21.85
CA TYR A 70 5.41 -7.67 22.17
C TYR A 70 5.68 -8.67 21.04
N GLY A 71 5.05 -8.50 19.88
CA GLY A 71 5.20 -9.37 18.72
C GLY A 71 5.65 -8.58 17.48
N GLY A 72 6.43 -9.23 16.62
CA GLY A 72 6.88 -8.66 15.34
C GLY A 72 6.12 -9.21 14.14
N GLY A 73 6.54 -8.82 12.93
CA GLY A 73 5.94 -9.21 11.65
C GLY A 73 5.04 -8.15 11.02
N THR A 74 4.80 -7.03 11.71
CA THR A 74 3.99 -5.91 11.21
C THR A 74 4.62 -5.25 9.98
N ALA A 75 5.94 -5.33 9.82
CA ALA A 75 6.62 -4.92 8.60
C ALA A 75 6.12 -5.65 7.34
N GLY A 76 5.61 -6.88 7.48
CA GLY A 76 5.02 -7.64 6.39
C GLY A 76 3.56 -7.27 6.07
N GLY A 77 2.93 -6.43 6.91
CA GLY A 77 1.51 -6.08 6.85
C GLY A 77 1.06 -5.54 5.49
N PRO A 78 1.71 -4.48 4.95
CA PRO A 78 1.31 -3.91 3.66
C PRO A 78 1.32 -4.94 2.53
N ARG A 79 2.38 -5.75 2.43
CA ARG A 79 2.47 -6.82 1.43
C ARG A 79 1.37 -7.86 1.61
N ALA A 80 1.11 -8.30 2.85
CA ALA A 80 0.09 -9.31 3.14
C ALA A 80 -1.32 -8.81 2.79
N ILE A 81 -1.65 -7.58 3.16
CA ILE A 81 -2.94 -6.95 2.83
C ILE A 81 -3.08 -6.79 1.33
N ARG A 82 -2.04 -6.32 0.63
CA ARG A 82 -2.05 -6.20 -0.83
C ARG A 82 -2.36 -7.55 -1.49
N THR A 83 -1.66 -8.62 -1.11
CA THR A 83 -1.90 -9.96 -1.66
C THR A 83 -3.30 -10.47 -1.36
N ALA A 84 -3.80 -10.32 -0.13
CA ALA A 84 -5.15 -10.73 0.22
C ALA A 84 -6.23 -9.92 -0.52
N SER A 85 -6.01 -8.61 -0.70
CA SER A 85 -6.96 -7.72 -1.40
C SER A 85 -7.19 -8.11 -2.85
N GLN A 86 -6.28 -8.85 -3.49
CA GLN A 86 -6.47 -9.35 -4.86
C GLN A 86 -7.49 -10.50 -4.95
N GLN A 87 -7.92 -11.04 -3.81
CA GLN A 87 -8.89 -12.13 -3.74
C GLN A 87 -10.30 -11.68 -3.34
N VAL A 88 -10.49 -10.38 -3.05
CA VAL A 88 -11.83 -9.86 -2.71
C VAL A 88 -12.62 -9.55 -3.97
N GLU A 89 -13.93 -9.80 -3.94
CA GLU A 89 -14.84 -9.30 -4.97
C GLU A 89 -14.96 -7.77 -4.87
N LEU A 90 -14.98 -7.08 -6.01
CA LEU A 90 -15.04 -5.61 -6.04
C LEU A 90 -16.46 -5.07 -5.94
N TYR A 91 -17.46 -5.94 -6.08
CA TYR A 91 -18.87 -5.62 -5.91
C TYR A 91 -19.21 -5.60 -4.41
N ASP A 92 -19.84 -4.52 -3.98
CA ASP A 92 -20.39 -4.36 -2.65
C ASP A 92 -21.92 -4.52 -2.72
N ASP A 93 -22.47 -5.46 -1.96
CA ASP A 93 -23.89 -5.82 -1.97
C ASP A 93 -24.76 -4.77 -1.27
N GLN A 94 -24.24 -4.12 -0.23
CA GLN A 94 -24.95 -3.07 0.50
C GLN A 94 -25.10 -1.79 -0.31
N LEU A 95 -24.08 -1.48 -1.13
CA LEU A 95 -24.05 -0.31 -1.99
C LEU A 95 -24.56 -0.58 -3.42
N ASP A 96 -24.82 -1.85 -3.75
CA ASP A 96 -25.16 -2.35 -5.10
C ASP A 96 -24.24 -1.75 -6.17
N ALA A 97 -22.94 -1.82 -5.94
CA ALA A 97 -21.96 -1.09 -6.74
C ALA A 97 -20.54 -1.67 -6.68
N GLU A 98 -19.83 -1.57 -7.81
CA GLU A 98 -18.38 -1.76 -7.83
C GLU A 98 -17.67 -0.44 -7.51
N ILE A 99 -17.23 -0.27 -6.25
CA ILE A 99 -16.64 1.00 -5.79
C ILE A 99 -15.23 1.22 -6.33
N VAL A 100 -14.41 0.16 -6.34
CA VAL A 100 -13.01 0.24 -6.76
C VAL A 100 -12.87 0.68 -8.23
N PRO A 101 -13.59 0.10 -9.20
CA PRO A 101 -13.55 0.56 -10.59
C PRO A 101 -14.10 1.98 -10.78
N LYS A 102 -15.12 2.38 -10.00
CA LYS A 102 -15.74 3.71 -10.07
C LYS A 102 -14.82 4.81 -9.53
N ALA A 103 -14.14 4.56 -8.41
CA ALA A 103 -13.32 5.57 -7.74
C ALA A 103 -11.84 5.52 -8.11
N GLY A 104 -11.32 4.34 -8.49
CA GLY A 104 -9.91 4.09 -8.77
C GLY A 104 -9.02 4.11 -7.53
N VAL A 105 -8.04 3.22 -7.50
CA VAL A 105 -7.09 3.05 -6.39
C VAL A 105 -5.67 2.99 -6.93
N CYS A 106 -4.84 3.95 -6.57
CA CYS A 106 -3.43 3.98 -6.94
C CYS A 106 -2.60 3.37 -5.83
N THR A 107 -1.79 2.37 -6.16
CA THR A 107 -0.83 1.78 -5.22
C THR A 107 0.53 2.41 -5.44
N LEU A 108 1.13 2.93 -4.38
CA LEU A 108 2.53 3.34 -4.38
C LEU A 108 3.41 2.20 -3.87
N ASP A 109 4.63 2.12 -4.40
CA ASP A 109 5.71 1.30 -3.88
C ASP A 109 5.93 1.62 -2.40
N GLU A 110 6.33 0.59 -1.68
CA GLU A 110 6.57 0.69 -0.24
C GLU A 110 7.71 1.67 0.04
N LEU A 111 7.47 2.55 1.01
CA LEU A 111 8.49 3.50 1.44
C LEU A 111 9.64 2.75 2.09
N ASN A 112 10.86 3.22 1.83
CA ASN A 112 12.02 2.73 2.56
C ASN A 112 11.84 3.05 4.05
N CYS A 113 11.71 2.00 4.86
CA CYS A 113 11.48 2.08 6.31
C CYS A 113 12.76 1.89 7.13
N ASP A 114 13.93 1.74 6.50
CA ASP A 114 15.25 1.67 7.15
C ASP A 114 15.68 3.06 7.64
N CYS A 115 15.04 3.52 8.71
CA CYS A 115 15.23 4.83 9.33
C CYS A 115 14.56 4.89 10.72
N ASP A 116 14.68 6.01 11.42
CA ASP A 116 13.96 6.22 12.68
C ASP A 116 12.50 6.67 12.46
N GLY A 117 11.75 6.75 13.56
CA GLY A 117 10.34 7.13 13.56
C GLY A 117 10.08 8.55 13.07
N GLU A 118 11.04 9.46 13.26
CA GLU A 118 10.90 10.85 12.79
C GLU A 118 11.04 10.91 11.27
N GLU A 119 12.05 10.24 10.73
CA GLU A 119 12.37 10.21 9.32
C GLU A 119 11.30 9.47 8.51
N ILE A 120 10.78 8.32 8.98
CA ILE A 120 9.68 7.64 8.28
C ILE A 120 8.43 8.53 8.23
N ASN A 121 8.13 9.25 9.31
CA ASN A 121 7.01 10.19 9.33
C ASN A 121 7.22 11.38 8.38
N LYS A 122 8.46 11.87 8.20
CA LYS A 122 8.79 12.88 7.18
C LYS A 122 8.53 12.35 5.77
N ARG A 123 8.91 11.10 5.47
CA ARG A 123 8.68 10.44 4.17
C ARG A 123 7.18 10.27 3.88
N ILE A 124 6.43 9.74 4.85
CA ILE A 124 4.98 9.58 4.76
C ILE A 124 4.31 10.93 4.55
N TYR A 125 4.68 11.94 5.32
CA TYR A 125 4.17 13.30 5.17
C TYR A 125 4.44 13.86 3.76
N ALA A 126 5.67 13.74 3.25
CA ALA A 126 6.04 14.27 1.94
C ALA A 126 5.21 13.66 0.80
N VAL A 127 4.94 12.35 0.86
CA VAL A 127 4.09 11.65 -0.12
C VAL A 127 2.63 12.01 0.07
N SER A 128 2.12 11.92 1.30
CA SER A 128 0.72 12.22 1.62
C SER A 128 0.35 13.66 1.27
N LYS A 129 1.26 14.61 1.46
CA LYS A 129 1.09 16.01 1.06
C LYS A 129 0.88 16.17 -0.45
N GLN A 130 1.60 15.41 -1.28
CA GLN A 130 1.40 15.42 -2.74
C GLN A 130 0.03 14.84 -3.13
N VAL A 131 -0.38 13.74 -2.50
CA VAL A 131 -1.70 13.12 -2.71
C VAL A 131 -2.81 14.11 -2.37
N VAL A 132 -2.74 14.69 -1.17
CA VAL A 132 -3.73 15.63 -0.64
C VAL A 132 -3.76 16.90 -1.48
N ALA A 133 -2.60 17.44 -1.90
CA ALA A 133 -2.53 18.60 -2.81
C ALA A 133 -3.21 18.34 -4.17
N ALA A 134 -3.17 17.08 -4.66
CA ALA A 134 -3.87 16.67 -5.88
C ALA A 134 -5.39 16.43 -5.71
N ASN A 135 -5.97 16.82 -4.56
CA ASN A 135 -7.38 16.56 -4.20
C ASN A 135 -7.75 15.06 -4.16
N LYS A 136 -6.77 14.21 -3.85
CA LYS A 136 -6.95 12.76 -3.66
C LYS A 136 -6.86 12.41 -2.19
N ILE A 137 -7.31 11.20 -1.85
CA ILE A 137 -7.35 10.71 -0.46
C ILE A 137 -6.17 9.77 -0.23
N PRO A 138 -5.21 10.11 0.67
CA PRO A 138 -4.16 9.18 1.05
C PRO A 138 -4.72 8.11 2.00
N VAL A 139 -4.40 6.86 1.72
CA VAL A 139 -4.73 5.70 2.54
C VAL A 139 -3.42 5.09 3.00
N LEU A 140 -3.05 5.29 4.27
CA LEU A 140 -1.83 4.73 4.82
C LEU A 140 -2.07 3.28 5.24
N ILE A 141 -1.29 2.36 4.69
CA ILE A 141 -1.18 0.98 5.18
C ILE A 141 0.18 0.85 5.86
N GLY A 142 0.16 0.87 7.19
CA GLY A 142 1.35 0.85 8.04
C GLY A 142 1.76 -0.55 8.50
N GLY A 143 2.81 -0.59 9.32
CA GLY A 143 3.13 -1.71 10.22
C GLY A 143 2.68 -1.43 11.66
N GLU A 144 3.16 -0.34 12.25
CA GLU A 144 2.84 0.08 13.62
C GLU A 144 2.13 1.45 13.70
N HIS A 145 1.53 1.80 14.85
CA HIS A 145 0.73 3.04 15.00
C HIS A 145 1.53 4.34 14.85
N THR A 146 2.85 4.32 15.13
CA THR A 146 3.75 5.47 15.05
C THR A 146 3.78 6.13 13.66
N VAL A 147 3.47 5.39 12.58
CA VAL A 147 3.52 5.92 11.20
C VAL A 147 2.34 6.86 10.85
N SER A 148 1.32 6.92 11.70
CA SER A 148 0.09 7.68 11.42
C SER A 148 0.30 9.20 11.36
N TYR A 149 1.28 9.72 12.11
CA TYR A 149 1.47 11.16 12.31
C TYR A 149 1.73 11.90 10.99
N GLY A 150 2.61 11.39 10.14
CA GLY A 150 2.96 12.02 8.86
C GLY A 150 1.74 12.17 7.94
N ASN A 151 0.88 11.15 7.88
CA ASN A 151 -0.32 11.16 7.06
C ASN A 151 -1.37 12.14 7.60
N VAL A 152 -1.64 12.09 8.91
CA VAL A 152 -2.60 12.99 9.58
C VAL A 152 -2.17 14.45 9.44
N LYS A 153 -0.87 14.75 9.62
CA LYS A 153 -0.33 16.10 9.47
C LYS A 153 -0.55 16.65 8.05
N ALA A 154 -0.34 15.84 7.01
CA ALA A 154 -0.58 16.25 5.63
C ALA A 154 -2.06 16.58 5.36
N CYS A 155 -2.97 15.77 5.89
CA CYS A 155 -4.41 16.01 5.79
C CYS A 155 -4.82 17.29 6.53
N TRP A 156 -4.35 17.48 7.78
CA TRP A 156 -4.67 18.65 8.60
C TRP A 156 -4.10 19.97 8.04
N GLU A 157 -2.99 19.93 7.32
CA GLU A 157 -2.45 21.13 6.66
C GLU A 157 -3.39 21.68 5.58
N LYS A 158 -4.09 20.81 4.85
CA LYS A 158 -5.06 21.20 3.83
C LYS A 158 -6.48 21.39 4.38
N HIS A 159 -6.90 20.53 5.30
CA HIS A 159 -8.25 20.50 5.87
C HIS A 159 -8.18 20.90 7.34
N LYS A 160 -8.39 22.19 7.62
CA LYS A 160 -8.24 22.76 8.98
C LYS A 160 -9.37 22.37 9.93
N ASP A 161 -10.46 21.85 9.38
CA ASP A 161 -11.63 21.31 10.03
C ASP A 161 -11.59 19.77 10.13
N LEU A 162 -10.40 19.15 10.07
CA LEU A 162 -10.24 17.70 10.16
C LEU A 162 -10.75 17.13 11.50
N TRP A 163 -11.62 16.13 11.43
CA TRP A 163 -12.06 15.31 12.57
C TRP A 163 -11.34 13.97 12.55
N ILE A 164 -11.08 13.41 13.74
CA ILE A 164 -10.43 12.11 13.91
C ILE A 164 -11.41 11.16 14.60
N LEU A 165 -11.68 10.02 13.98
CA LEU A 165 -12.31 8.85 14.59
C LEU A 165 -11.24 7.76 14.71
N HIS A 166 -10.98 7.28 15.93
CA HIS A 166 -9.87 6.38 16.23
C HIS A 166 -10.38 5.08 16.85
N PHE A 167 -10.02 3.96 16.24
CA PHE A 167 -10.19 2.60 16.78
C PHE A 167 -8.78 2.03 16.99
N ASP A 168 -8.43 1.70 18.24
CA ASP A 168 -7.14 1.15 18.68
C ASP A 168 -7.39 -0.06 19.59
#